data_AF-A0A8X6H5Q0-F1
#
_entry.id   AF-A0A8X6H5Q0-F1
#
_cell.length_a   1.000
_cell.length_b   1.000
_cell.length_c   1.000
_cell.angle_alpha   90.00
_cell.angle_beta   90.00
_cell.angle_gamma   90.00
#
_symmetry.space_group_name_H-M   'P 1'
#
loop_
_entity.id
_entity.type
_entity.pdbx_description
1 polymer ?
#
loop_
_entity_poly.entity_id
_entity_poly.type
_entity_poly.pdbx_seq_one_letter_code
_entity_poly.pdbx_strand_id
1 'polypeptide(L)'
;LMLLNFYPYLQKYLRPHQIDVTKILLCAAQATHEQVPPDIAATLIKEILDNFVTERNSPEGIAVGINAIREICTRCPLAMDSEYLDDLAQYKKFKNKNVTEAAKSIINLFREINPKMLKRRYKIRPTEAVKELNEKSFEYGALNAKSYIPGTEVLPINPSTTIAADDKIGL
;
A
#
# COMPACT_ATOMS: atom_id res chain seq x y z
N LEU A 1 15.09 -9.03 -11.09
CA LEU A 1 16.57 -8.92 -11.01
C LEU A 1 16.90 -8.29 -9.68
N MET A 2 17.74 -8.91 -8.87
CA MET A 2 18.06 -8.42 -7.53
C MET A 2 19.52 -7.99 -7.46
N LEU A 3 19.77 -6.70 -7.25
CA LEU A 3 21.11 -6.14 -7.08
C LEU A 3 21.15 -5.33 -5.78
N LEU A 4 21.52 -5.96 -4.67
CA LEU A 4 21.43 -5.33 -3.35
C LEU A 4 22.33 -4.11 -3.19
N ASN A 5 23.48 -4.09 -3.86
CA ASN A 5 24.42 -2.96 -3.86
C ASN A 5 23.86 -1.70 -4.57
N PHE A 6 22.75 -1.82 -5.29
CA PHE A 6 22.09 -0.70 -5.95
C PHE A 6 21.42 0.25 -4.94
N TYR A 7 20.84 -0.26 -3.86
CA TYR A 7 20.11 0.56 -2.90
C TYR A 7 21.01 1.50 -2.10
N PRO A 8 22.16 1.06 -1.53
CA PRO A 8 23.10 1.97 -0.87
C PRO A 8 23.71 2.99 -1.83
N TYR A 9 23.84 2.64 -3.12
CA TYR A 9 24.30 3.58 -4.13
C TYR A 9 23.27 4.68 -4.38
N LEU A 10 22.00 4.33 -4.53
CA LEU A 10 20.90 5.29 -4.72
C LEU A 10 20.73 6.22 -3.52
N GLN A 11 20.83 5.69 -2.29
CA GLN A 11 20.61 6.45 -1.05
C GLN A 11 21.45 7.74 -1.00
N LYS A 12 22.68 7.73 -1.51
CA LYS A 12 23.57 8.91 -1.57
C LYS A 12 23.00 10.09 -2.37
N TYR A 13 22.09 9.81 -3.30
CA TYR A 13 21.47 10.75 -4.22
C TYR A 13 20.02 11.08 -3.87
N LEU A 14 19.45 10.50 -2.80
CA LEU A 14 18.09 10.77 -2.34
C LEU A 14 18.00 12.06 -1.54
N ARG A 15 18.40 13.18 -2.15
CA ARG A 15 18.29 14.52 -1.56
C ARG A 15 17.37 15.41 -2.39
N PRO A 16 16.45 16.20 -1.77
CA PRO A 16 15.49 17.03 -2.51
C PRO A 16 16.11 18.02 -3.49
N HIS A 17 17.33 18.50 -3.20
CA HIS A 17 18.07 19.44 -4.05
C HIS A 17 18.75 18.78 -5.25
N GLN A 18 18.78 17.45 -5.32
CA GLN A 18 19.46 16.73 -6.39
C GLN A 18 18.75 16.95 -7.73
N ILE A 19 19.54 17.10 -8.80
CA ILE A 19 19.02 17.20 -10.17
C ILE A 19 18.33 15.89 -10.53
N ASP A 20 17.16 15.98 -11.18
CA ASP A 20 16.39 14.83 -11.64
C ASP A 20 16.01 13.83 -10.53
N VAL A 21 15.88 14.30 -9.28
CA VAL A 21 15.58 13.45 -8.12
C VAL A 21 14.29 12.61 -8.29
N THR A 22 13.31 13.12 -9.03
CA THR A 22 12.08 12.39 -9.37
C THR A 22 12.36 11.15 -10.21
N LYS A 23 13.31 11.21 -11.15
CA LYS A 23 13.73 10.06 -11.97
C LYS A 23 14.45 9.03 -11.10
N ILE A 24 15.31 9.50 -10.18
CA ILE A 24 16.04 8.63 -9.24
C ILE A 24 15.06 7.88 -8.34
N LEU A 25 14.08 8.59 -7.76
CA LEU A 25 13.02 7.98 -6.95
C LEU A 25 12.17 6.99 -7.75
N LEU A 26 11.84 7.31 -9.01
CA LEU A 26 11.10 6.41 -9.88
C LEU A 26 11.91 5.12 -10.15
N CYS A 27 13.20 5.25 -10.47
CA CYS A 27 14.08 4.09 -10.65
C CYS A 27 14.17 3.25 -9.37
N ALA A 28 14.24 3.89 -8.20
CA ALA A 28 14.25 3.20 -6.91
C ALA A 28 12.95 2.40 -6.70
N ALA A 29 11.80 3.02 -6.93
CA ALA A 29 10.49 2.36 -6.81
C ALA A 29 10.33 1.19 -7.80
N GLN A 30 10.75 1.36 -9.05
CA GLN A 30 10.67 0.28 -10.04
C GLN A 30 11.66 -0.87 -9.76
N ALA A 31 12.80 -0.57 -9.12
CA ALA A 31 13.75 -1.59 -8.71
C ALA A 31 13.25 -2.41 -7.51
N THR A 32 12.33 -1.88 -6.69
CA THR A 32 11.70 -2.67 -5.61
C THR A 32 10.71 -3.67 -6.17
N HIS A 33 10.77 -4.92 -5.73
CA HIS A 33 9.83 -5.98 -6.10
C HIS A 33 9.67 -6.97 -4.94
N GLU A 34 8.68 -7.87 -5.00
CA GLU A 34 8.33 -8.82 -3.93
C GLU A 34 9.51 -9.63 -3.39
N GLN A 35 10.49 -9.98 -4.24
CA GLN A 35 11.66 -10.76 -3.83
C GLN A 35 12.74 -9.93 -3.09
N VAL A 36 12.61 -8.60 -2.99
CA VAL A 36 13.59 -7.77 -2.26
C VAL A 36 13.39 -7.95 -0.75
N PRO A 37 14.45 -8.13 0.05
CA PRO A 37 14.33 -8.17 1.49
C PRO A 37 13.65 -6.90 2.05
N PRO A 38 12.65 -7.05 2.94
CA PRO A 38 11.92 -5.91 3.49
C PRO A 38 12.83 -4.93 4.24
N ASP A 39 13.92 -5.39 4.86
CA ASP A 39 14.88 -4.56 5.60
C ASP A 39 15.53 -3.48 4.73
N ILE A 40 15.87 -3.83 3.47
CA ILE A 40 16.51 -2.90 2.53
C ILE A 40 15.50 -1.88 2.03
N ALA A 41 14.29 -2.34 1.71
CA ALA A 41 13.19 -1.46 1.32
C ALA A 41 12.78 -0.52 2.47
N ALA A 42 12.79 -0.99 3.71
CA ALA A 42 12.53 -0.18 4.90
C ALA A 42 13.59 0.91 5.07
N THR A 43 14.87 0.57 4.88
CA THR A 43 15.97 1.54 4.91
C THR A 43 15.80 2.62 3.83
N LEU A 44 15.37 2.23 2.62
CA LEU A 44 15.07 3.18 1.54
C LEU A 44 13.90 4.09 1.89
N ILE A 45 12.80 3.55 2.44
CA ILE A 45 11.63 4.33 2.89
C ILE A 45 12.04 5.33 3.96
N LYS A 46 12.85 4.91 4.93
CA LYS A 46 13.37 5.77 5.99
C LYS A 46 14.19 6.94 5.43
N GLU A 47 15.10 6.67 4.50
CA GLU A 47 15.91 7.73 3.87
C GLU A 47 15.05 8.73 3.10
N ILE A 48 13.95 8.28 2.46
CA ILE A 48 13.01 9.18 1.77
C ILE A 48 12.20 9.99 2.79
N LEU A 49 11.76 9.39 3.89
CA LEU A 49 11.06 10.11 4.98
C LEU A 49 11.93 11.22 5.55
N ASP A 50 13.14 10.87 5.98
CA ASP A 50 14.07 11.78 6.67
C ASP A 50 14.50 12.95 5.77
N ASN A 51 14.68 12.69 4.46
CA ASN A 51 15.14 13.72 3.53
C ASN A 51 14.01 14.51 2.85
N PHE A 52 12.86 13.90 2.51
CA PHE A 52 11.79 14.55 1.74
C PHE A 52 10.60 14.98 2.58
N VAL A 53 10.20 14.17 3.56
CA VAL A 53 8.96 14.37 4.32
C VAL A 53 9.25 15.20 5.58
N THR A 54 9.77 16.40 5.36
CA THR A 54 10.08 17.37 6.43
C THR A 54 9.45 18.71 6.12
N GLU A 55 9.09 19.46 7.16
CA GLU A 55 8.47 20.79 7.04
C GLU A 55 9.38 21.83 6.36
N ARG A 56 10.69 21.55 6.27
CA ARG A 56 11.69 22.41 5.65
C ARG A 56 11.67 22.35 4.13
N ASN A 57 11.10 21.29 3.55
CA ASN A 57 11.07 21.09 2.11
C ASN A 57 9.88 21.78 1.46
N SER A 58 9.98 22.00 0.15
CA SER A 58 8.86 22.50 -0.62
C SER A 58 7.68 21.52 -0.59
N PRO A 59 6.42 22.00 -0.64
CA PRO A 59 5.25 21.12 -0.72
C PRO A 59 5.32 20.12 -1.87
N GLU A 60 5.95 20.49 -2.99
CA GLU A 60 6.18 19.62 -4.13
C GLU A 60 7.15 18.48 -3.78
N GLY A 61 8.25 18.78 -3.09
CA GLY A 61 9.22 17.78 -2.63
C GLY A 61 8.60 16.79 -1.65
N ILE A 62 7.77 17.27 -0.72
CA ILE A 62 7.04 16.43 0.23
C ILE A 62 6.06 15.51 -0.53
N ALA A 63 5.27 16.07 -1.46
CA ALA A 63 4.31 15.29 -2.24
C ALA A 63 4.98 14.20 -3.09
N VAL A 64 6.13 14.52 -3.71
CA VAL A 64 6.95 13.56 -4.45
C VAL A 64 7.47 12.45 -3.54
N GLY A 65 7.97 12.78 -2.34
CA GLY A 65 8.45 11.81 -1.37
C GLY A 65 7.36 10.82 -0.93
N ILE A 66 6.18 11.33 -0.56
CA ILE A 66 5.05 10.49 -0.13
C ILE A 66 4.59 9.57 -1.27
N ASN A 67 4.51 10.09 -2.51
CA ASN A 67 4.13 9.28 -3.67
C ASN A 67 5.18 8.22 -4.01
N ALA A 68 6.47 8.52 -3.88
CA ALA A 68 7.54 7.54 -4.08
C ALA A 68 7.46 6.41 -3.04
N ILE A 69 7.23 6.73 -1.77
CA ILE A 69 7.02 5.74 -0.71
C ILE A 69 5.80 4.87 -1.03
N ARG A 70 4.68 5.47 -1.46
CA ARG A 70 3.50 4.71 -1.88
C ARG A 70 3.85 3.70 -2.98
N GLU A 71 4.60 4.10 -4.00
CA GLU A 71 5.01 3.21 -5.10
C GLU A 71 5.97 2.09 -4.67
N ILE A 72 6.78 2.31 -3.64
CA ILE A 72 7.57 1.24 -3.03
C ILE A 72 6.64 0.27 -2.28
N CYS A 73 5.70 0.80 -1.49
CA CYS A 73 4.77 -0.01 -0.69
C CYS A 73 3.75 -0.79 -1.51
N THR A 74 3.39 -0.35 -2.73
CA THR A 74 2.52 -1.14 -3.62
C THR A 74 3.17 -2.47 -4.02
N ARG A 75 4.52 -2.51 -4.07
CA ARG A 75 5.30 -3.69 -4.47
C ARG A 75 5.81 -4.46 -3.26
N CYS A 76 6.21 -3.76 -2.21
CA CYS A 76 6.71 -4.35 -0.96
C CYS A 76 5.98 -3.70 0.24
N PRO A 77 4.76 -4.15 0.58
CA PRO A 77 4.01 -3.57 1.69
C PRO A 77 4.60 -3.89 3.06
N LEU A 78 5.36 -4.98 3.17
CA LEU A 78 5.99 -5.45 4.41
C LEU A 78 7.14 -4.54 4.89
N ALA A 79 7.64 -3.66 4.02
CA ALA A 79 8.73 -2.74 4.35
C ALA A 79 8.28 -1.51 5.15
N MET A 80 6.98 -1.28 5.29
CA MET A 80 6.44 -0.12 6.00
C MET A 80 6.23 -0.41 7.48
N ASP A 81 6.54 0.56 8.33
CA ASP A 81 6.24 0.51 9.76
C ASP A 81 4.93 1.27 10.09
N SER A 82 4.25 0.83 11.14
CA SER A 82 3.07 1.46 11.73
C SER A 82 3.33 2.90 12.19
N GLU A 83 4.52 3.20 12.73
CA GLU A 83 4.89 4.54 13.18
C GLU A 83 5.04 5.50 12.00
N TYR A 84 5.83 5.12 11.00
CA TYR A 84 6.01 5.89 9.77
C TYR A 84 4.71 6.09 8.99
N LEU A 85 3.84 5.08 8.94
CA LEU A 85 2.54 5.19 8.31
C LEU A 85 1.65 6.22 9.04
N ASP A 86 1.73 6.30 10.37
CA ASP A 86 0.95 7.28 11.12
C ASP A 86 1.43 8.70 10.87
N ASP A 87 2.76 8.91 10.82
CA ASP A 87 3.37 10.20 10.51
C ASP A 87 2.99 10.68 9.11
N LEU A 88 3.05 9.80 8.11
CA LEU A 88 2.58 10.07 6.75
C LEU A 88 1.09 10.42 6.71
N ALA A 89 0.27 9.77 7.54
CA ALA A 89 -1.15 10.03 7.59
C ALA A 89 -1.52 11.37 8.25
N GLN A 90 -0.61 12.00 9.01
CA GLN A 90 -0.83 13.35 9.57
C GLN A 90 -0.89 14.43 8.48
N TYR A 91 -0.17 14.22 7.37
CA TYR A 91 -0.15 15.12 6.21
C TYR A 91 -1.50 15.25 5.48
N LYS A 92 -2.52 14.46 5.86
CA LYS A 92 -3.90 14.63 5.39
C LYS A 92 -4.50 16.00 5.74
N LYS A 93 -4.03 16.66 6.81
CA LYS A 93 -4.49 18.00 7.22
C LYS A 93 -3.57 19.13 6.73
N PHE A 94 -2.63 18.83 5.83
CA PHE A 94 -1.67 19.80 5.35
C PHE A 94 -2.34 20.87 4.47
N LYS A 95 -1.79 22.09 4.47
CA LYS A 95 -2.39 23.23 3.73
C LYS A 95 -2.41 23.01 2.21
N ASN A 96 -1.41 22.31 1.68
CA ASN A 96 -1.28 22.05 0.25
C ASN A 96 -2.10 20.83 -0.20
N LYS A 97 -2.86 20.99 -1.30
CA LYS A 97 -3.71 19.94 -1.88
C LYS A 97 -2.91 18.74 -2.39
N ASN A 98 -1.75 18.96 -3.02
CA ASN A 98 -0.93 17.88 -3.60
C ASN A 98 -0.40 16.95 -2.50
N VAL A 99 0.07 17.52 -1.39
CA VAL A 99 0.53 16.78 -0.21
C VAL A 99 -0.64 16.03 0.43
N THR A 100 -1.79 16.69 0.56
CA THR A 100 -3.01 16.06 1.10
C THR A 100 -3.45 14.86 0.26
N GLU A 101 -3.37 14.96 -1.06
CA GLU A 101 -3.76 13.89 -1.97
C GLU A 101 -2.76 12.72 -1.95
N ALA A 102 -1.46 13.01 -1.85
CA ALA A 102 -0.44 11.99 -1.64
C ALA A 102 -0.63 11.25 -0.30
N ALA A 103 -0.97 11.98 0.78
CA ALA A 103 -1.26 11.35 2.08
C ALA A 103 -2.53 10.47 2.03
N LYS A 104 -3.56 10.86 1.28
CA LYS A 104 -4.74 10.00 1.07
C LYS A 104 -4.41 8.76 0.25
N SER A 105 -3.55 8.88 -0.76
CA SER A 105 -3.23 7.78 -1.66
C SER A 105 -2.54 6.63 -0.92
N ILE A 106 -1.65 6.94 0.03
CA ILE A 106 -1.01 5.91 0.87
C ILE A 106 -1.97 5.33 1.93
N ILE A 107 -2.84 6.16 2.53
CA ILE A 107 -3.90 5.68 3.44
C ILE A 107 -4.82 4.69 2.71
N ASN A 108 -5.19 4.98 1.46
CA ASN A 108 -6.04 4.10 0.65
C ASN A 108 -5.33 2.79 0.31
N LEU A 109 -4.04 2.84 -0.02
CA LEU A 109 -3.24 1.63 -0.25
C LEU A 109 -3.28 0.68 0.94
N PHE A 110 -2.99 1.17 2.15
CA PHE A 110 -2.98 0.31 3.34
C PHE A 110 -4.38 -0.07 3.84
N ARG A 111 -5.46 0.59 3.38
CA ARG A 111 -6.83 0.11 3.62
C ARG A 111 -7.14 -1.15 2.83
N GLU A 112 -6.57 -1.29 1.64
CA GLU A 112 -6.73 -2.45 0.75
C GLU A 112 -5.76 -3.58 1.09
N ILE A 113 -4.52 -3.21 1.46
CA ILE A 113 -3.50 -4.19 1.84
C ILE A 113 -3.72 -4.62 3.29
N ASN A 114 -3.32 -3.81 4.27
CA ASN A 114 -3.36 -4.20 5.68
C ASN A 114 -4.08 -3.15 6.56
N PRO A 115 -5.41 -3.23 6.69
CA PRO A 115 -6.18 -2.27 7.48
C PRO A 115 -5.90 -2.33 8.99
N LYS A 116 -5.15 -3.32 9.48
CA LYS A 116 -4.75 -3.39 10.90
C LYS A 116 -3.72 -2.33 11.27
N MET A 117 -2.80 -2.02 10.36
CA MET A 117 -1.69 -1.07 10.60
C MET A 117 -2.17 0.37 10.78
N LEU A 118 -3.32 0.75 10.20
CA LEU A 118 -3.85 2.10 10.36
C LEU A 118 -4.48 2.30 11.74
N LYS A 119 -4.33 3.49 12.33
CA LYS A 119 -5.11 3.89 13.50
C LYS A 119 -6.60 3.98 13.18
N ARG A 120 -7.45 3.77 14.19
CA ARG A 120 -8.93 3.76 14.08
C ARG A 120 -9.49 4.97 13.34
N ARG A 121 -8.86 6.15 13.48
CA ARG A 121 -9.25 7.41 12.82
C ARG A 121 -9.17 7.38 11.29
N TYR A 122 -8.33 6.50 10.72
CA TYR A 122 -8.15 6.37 9.27
C TYR A 122 -8.81 5.13 8.69
N LYS A 123 -9.36 4.23 9.52
CA LYS A 123 -10.11 3.06 9.04
C LYS A 123 -11.46 3.48 8.46
N ILE A 124 -11.88 2.80 7.39
CA ILE A 124 -13.24 2.93 6.86
C ILE A 124 -14.19 2.13 7.76
N ARG A 125 -15.50 2.44 7.72
CA ARG A 125 -16.53 1.60 8.33
C ARG A 125 -16.34 0.15 7.84
N PRO A 126 -16.32 -0.85 8.74
CA PRO A 126 -15.97 -2.21 8.36
C PRO A 126 -17.03 -2.81 7.43
N THR A 127 -16.70 -2.89 6.14
CA THR A 127 -17.42 -3.69 5.14
C THR A 127 -16.95 -5.15 5.23
N GLU A 128 -17.75 -6.11 4.75
CA GLU A 128 -17.40 -7.54 4.77
C GLU A 128 -16.04 -7.83 4.10
N ALA A 129 -15.74 -7.18 2.97
CA ALA A 129 -14.43 -7.26 2.32
C ALA A 129 -13.26 -6.79 3.22
N VAL A 130 -13.49 -5.83 4.12
CA VAL A 130 -12.47 -5.34 5.07
C VAL A 130 -12.29 -6.35 6.21
N LYS A 131 -13.31 -7.11 6.57
CA LYS A 131 -13.20 -8.20 7.57
C LYS A 131 -12.35 -9.35 7.02
N GLU A 132 -12.60 -9.78 5.78
CA GLU A 132 -11.78 -10.80 5.10
C GLU A 132 -10.31 -10.38 4.98
N LEU A 133 -10.03 -9.11 4.69
CA LEU A 133 -8.65 -8.59 4.65
C LEU A 133 -8.00 -8.51 6.03
N ASN A 134 -8.78 -8.26 7.09
CA ASN A 134 -8.27 -8.35 8.46
C ASN A 134 -7.98 -9.79 8.88
N GLU A 135 -8.58 -10.80 8.25
CA GLU A 135 -8.28 -12.20 8.56
C GLU A 135 -6.99 -12.67 7.89
N LYS A 136 -6.55 -12.01 6.81
CA LYS A 136 -5.25 -12.29 6.17
C LYS A 136 -4.09 -11.84 7.05
N SER A 137 -3.21 -12.77 7.39
CA SER A 137 -1.93 -12.48 8.04
C SER A 137 -0.94 -11.97 7.00
N PHE A 138 -0.53 -10.71 7.12
CA PHE A 138 0.57 -10.14 6.34
C PHE A 138 1.90 -10.44 7.01
N GLU A 139 2.29 -11.72 6.99
CA GLU A 139 3.60 -12.17 7.42
C GLU A 139 4.44 -12.56 6.19
N TYR A 140 5.74 -12.27 6.24
CA TYR A 140 6.66 -12.64 5.18
C TYR A 140 6.68 -14.16 5.00
N GLY A 141 6.32 -14.65 3.81
CA GLY A 141 6.21 -16.08 3.51
C GLY A 141 4.84 -16.72 3.80
N ALA A 142 3.84 -15.96 4.24
CA ALA A 142 2.48 -16.49 4.39
C ALA A 142 1.84 -16.79 3.02
N LEU A 143 1.46 -18.05 2.80
CA LEU A 143 0.70 -18.45 1.61
C LEU A 143 -0.73 -17.93 1.73
N ASN A 144 -1.05 -16.85 1.02
CA ASN A 144 -2.43 -16.38 0.84
C ASN A 144 -3.18 -17.26 -0.17
N ALA A 145 -3.31 -18.56 0.13
CA ALA A 145 -4.14 -19.47 -0.63
C ALA A 145 -5.60 -19.29 -0.19
N LYS A 146 -6.45 -18.77 -1.10
CA LYS A 146 -7.90 -18.81 -0.84
C LYS A 146 -8.36 -20.27 -0.90
N SER A 147 -9.04 -20.72 0.15
CA SER A 147 -9.68 -22.04 0.19
C SER A 147 -10.91 -22.13 -0.72
N TYR A 148 -11.38 -21.00 -1.23
CA TYR A 148 -12.55 -20.89 -2.11
C TYR A 148 -12.22 -20.09 -3.36
N ILE A 149 -12.90 -20.44 -4.46
CA ILE A 149 -12.91 -19.62 -5.68
C ILE A 149 -14.13 -18.69 -5.57
N PRO A 150 -13.94 -17.36 -5.55
CA PRO A 150 -15.05 -16.40 -5.50
C PRO A 150 -16.04 -16.66 -6.64
N GLY A 151 -17.34 -16.72 -6.34
CA GLY A 151 -18.41 -17.03 -7.30
C GLY A 151 -18.82 -18.51 -7.34
N THR A 152 -18.13 -19.39 -6.61
CA THR A 152 -18.55 -20.80 -6.45
C THR A 152 -19.77 -20.93 -5.52
N GLU A 153 -20.02 -19.93 -4.67
CA GLU A 153 -21.19 -19.88 -3.78
C GLU A 153 -22.55 -19.88 -4.51
N VAL A 154 -22.58 -19.53 -5.80
CA VAL A 154 -23.79 -19.53 -6.64
C VAL A 154 -24.04 -20.90 -7.28
N LEU A 155 -23.03 -21.78 -7.29
CA LEU A 155 -23.16 -23.10 -7.88
C LEU A 155 -23.90 -24.03 -6.92
N PRO A 156 -24.98 -24.69 -7.38
CA PRO A 156 -25.63 -25.70 -6.57
C PRO A 156 -24.63 -26.83 -6.30
N ILE A 157 -24.48 -27.18 -5.02
CA ILE A 157 -23.55 -28.20 -4.52
C ILE A 157 -23.89 -29.60 -5.09
N ASN A 158 -25.11 -29.77 -5.62
CA ASN A 158 -25.55 -30.96 -6.35
C ASN A 158 -26.06 -30.58 -7.75
N PRO A 159 -25.58 -31.22 -8.84
CA PRO A 159 -26.05 -30.99 -10.21
C PRO A 159 -27.49 -31.47 -10.47
N SER A 160 -28.18 -32.01 -9.46
CA SER A 160 -29.54 -32.55 -9.55
C SER A 160 -30.61 -31.68 -8.87
N THR A 161 -30.33 -30.42 -8.55
CA THR A 161 -31.31 -29.49 -7.96
C THR A 161 -31.47 -28.26 -8.84
N THR A 162 -31.89 -28.47 -10.08
CA THR A 162 -32.56 -27.44 -10.88
C THR A 162 -34.00 -27.90 -11.09
N ILE A 163 -34.93 -26.95 -10.93
CA ILE A 163 -36.39 -27.01 -11.10
C ILE A 163 -37.15 -26.98 -9.76
N ALA A 164 -37.50 -25.77 -9.32
CA ALA A 164 -38.85 -25.38 -8.85
C ALA A 164 -38.80 -24.06 -8.07
N ALA A 165 -38.81 -22.92 -8.76
CA ALA A 165 -39.32 -21.64 -8.23
C ALA A 165 -39.35 -20.57 -9.33
N ASP A 166 -40.38 -20.60 -10.17
CA ASP A 166 -41.16 -19.39 -10.50
C ASP A 166 -42.29 -19.78 -11.46
N ASP A 167 -43.46 -20.08 -10.90
CA ASP A 167 -44.73 -20.06 -11.64
C ASP A 167 -45.88 -19.93 -10.63
N LYS A 168 -46.07 -18.71 -10.11
CA LYS A 168 -47.36 -18.23 -9.59
C LYS A 168 -47.49 -16.74 -9.86
N ILE A 169 -47.82 -16.39 -11.11
CA ILE A 169 -48.54 -15.17 -11.41
C ILE A 169 -49.98 -15.41 -10.94
N GLY A 170 -50.31 -14.88 -9.76
CA GLY A 170 -51.67 -14.81 -9.25
C GLY A 170 -52.45 -13.71 -9.96
N LEU A 171 -53.67 -14.08 -10.36
CA LEU A 171 -54.75 -13.22 -10.86
C LEU A 171 -54.99 -11.98 -9.97
#